data_AF-A0A2A6D1D8-F1
#
_entry.id   AF-A0A2A6D1D8-F1
#
_cell.length_a   1.000
_cell.length_b   1.000
_cell.length_c   1.000
_cell.angle_alpha   90.00
_cell.angle_beta   90.00
_cell.angle_gamma   90.00
#
_symmetry.space_group_name_H-M   'P 1'
#
loop_
_entity.id
_entity.type
_entity.pdbx_description
1 polymer ?
#
loop_
_entity_poly.entity_id
_entity_poly.type
_entity_poly.pdbx_seq_one_letter_code
_entity_poly.pdbx_strand_id
1 'polypeptide(L)'
;MVLMVALDEDDWLLVRIVYFFLSSIAIIALVSNSLLLYTSIVTKNLRSTCNILIGCCALFDMCLNIGELVQFPQVLFQFYIDSYVCSAIQVHLTGIAIYCSYTPYLMYKYFIHQPVICTVTSVFHGDAAQLWSYAVNSANLLSLIVYILGWLAIRRSQTGESERE
;
A
#
# COMPACT_ATOMS: atom_id res chain seq x y z
N MET A 1 5.53 3.29 -30.35
CA MET A 1 6.25 4.58 -30.27
C MET A 1 5.80 5.24 -28.98
N VAL A 2 6.46 4.93 -27.87
CA VAL A 2 6.19 5.60 -26.59
C VAL A 2 6.88 6.94 -26.68
N LEU A 3 6.11 8.02 -26.60
CA LEU A 3 6.64 9.38 -26.57
C LEU A 3 7.47 9.51 -25.28
N MET A 4 8.78 9.32 -25.38
CA MET A 4 9.71 9.75 -24.33
C MET A 4 9.60 11.27 -24.29
N VAL A 5 8.81 11.78 -23.36
CA VAL A 5 8.86 13.20 -23.00
C VAL A 5 10.23 13.40 -22.37
N ALA A 6 11.17 13.92 -23.16
CA ALA A 6 12.42 14.42 -22.63
C ALA A 6 12.06 15.62 -21.75
N LEU A 7 12.05 15.40 -20.44
CA LEU A 7 11.87 16.46 -19.45
C LEU A 7 13.12 17.33 -19.48
N ASP A 8 12.94 18.65 -19.53
CA ASP A 8 14.03 19.61 -19.44
C ASP A 8 14.72 19.50 -18.06
N GLU A 9 15.96 19.99 -17.95
CA GLU A 9 16.71 19.95 -16.68
C GLU A 9 15.96 20.61 -15.52
N ASP A 10 15.20 21.67 -15.81
CA ASP A 10 14.38 22.39 -14.84
C ASP A 10 13.20 21.53 -14.32
N ASP A 11 12.58 20.73 -15.19
CA ASP A 11 11.51 19.81 -14.79
C ASP A 11 12.05 18.70 -13.88
N TRP A 12 13.25 18.19 -14.18
CA TRP A 12 13.92 17.22 -13.32
C TRP A 12 14.27 17.77 -11.95
N LEU A 13 14.70 19.04 -11.88
CA LEU A 13 14.94 19.72 -10.61
C LEU A 13 13.63 19.83 -9.81
N LEU A 14 12.54 20.24 -10.45
CA LEU A 14 11.22 20.34 -9.83
C LEU A 14 10.75 18.99 -9.30
N VAL A 15 10.86 17.92 -10.09
CA VAL A 15 10.49 16.56 -9.68
C VAL A 15 11.28 16.13 -8.45
N ARG A 16 12.60 16.36 -8.42
CA ARG A 16 13.45 16.02 -7.25
C ARG A 16 13.04 16.78 -5.99
N ILE A 17 12.72 18.07 -6.12
CA ILE A 17 12.26 18.90 -5.00
C ILE A 17 10.92 18.37 -4.46
N VAL A 18 9.94 18.15 -5.33
CA VAL A 18 8.63 17.60 -4.94
C VAL A 18 8.80 16.24 -4.27
N TYR A 19 9.63 15.37 -4.84
CA TYR A 19 9.86 14.03 -4.30
C TYR A 19 10.56 14.04 -2.95
N PHE A 20 11.47 14.98 -2.73
CA PHE A 20 12.13 15.17 -1.44
C PHE A 20 11.13 15.55 -0.34
N PHE A 21 10.18 16.44 -0.64
CA PHE A 21 9.11 16.80 0.30
C PHE A 21 8.17 15.61 0.57
N LEU A 22 7.75 14.88 -0.46
CA LEU A 22 6.89 13.70 -0.32
C LEU A 22 7.57 12.61 0.53
N SER A 23 8.85 12.33 0.29
CA SER A 23 9.64 11.38 1.09
C SER A 23 9.75 11.83 2.55
N SER A 24 9.97 13.12 2.79
CA SER A 24 10.02 13.68 4.15
C SER A 24 8.68 13.49 4.89
N ILE A 25 7.56 13.74 4.21
CA ILE A 25 6.22 13.52 4.75
C ILE A 25 5.99 12.03 5.03
N ALA A 26 6.40 11.14 4.14
CA ALA A 26 6.28 9.70 4.31
C ALA A 26 7.07 9.19 5.53
N ILE A 27 8.29 9.71 5.77
CA ILE A 27 9.09 9.38 6.96
C ILE A 27 8.37 9.84 8.23
N ILE A 28 7.86 11.08 8.25
CA ILE A 28 7.12 11.61 9.41
C ILE A 28 5.89 10.74 9.69
N ALA A 29 5.11 10.42 8.65
CA ALA A 29 3.94 9.56 8.76
C ALA A 29 4.32 8.15 9.28
N LEU A 30 5.43 7.58 8.82
CA LEU A 30 5.91 6.29 9.27
C LEU A 30 6.30 6.31 10.76
N VAL A 31 6.99 7.36 11.22
CA VAL A 31 7.37 7.52 12.63
C VAL A 31 6.13 7.73 13.50
N SER A 32 5.24 8.63 13.12
CA SER A 32 4.02 8.94 13.89
C SER A 32 3.10 7.72 13.99
N ASN A 33 2.91 6.99 12.90
CA ASN A 33 2.09 5.78 12.90
C ASN A 33 2.76 4.61 13.64
N SER A 34 4.09 4.49 13.61
CA SER A 34 4.83 3.55 14.46
C SER A 34 4.58 3.82 15.95
N LEU A 35 4.59 5.09 16.36
CA LEU A 35 4.31 5.48 17.75
C LEU A 35 2.86 5.19 18.14
N LEU A 36 1.89 5.47 17.26
CA LEU A 36 0.47 5.14 17.49
C LEU A 36 0.25 3.63 17.61
N LEU A 37 0.89 2.84 16.75
CA LEU A 37 0.84 1.38 16.82
C LEU A 37 1.49 0.87 18.12
N TYR A 38 2.68 1.37 18.46
CA TYR A 38 3.40 0.99 19.66
C TYR A 38 2.59 1.29 20.93
N THR A 39 2.05 2.51 21.05
CA THR A 39 1.22 2.91 22.20
C THR A 39 -0.06 2.06 22.30
N SER A 40 -0.68 1.75 21.16
CA SER A 40 -1.86 0.86 21.11
C SER A 40 -1.55 -0.56 21.59
N ILE A 41 -0.35 -1.08 21.32
CA ILE A 41 0.09 -2.42 21.75
C ILE A 41 0.43 -2.45 23.25
N VAL A 42 1.14 -1.44 23.74
CA VAL A 42 1.71 -1.42 25.10
C VAL A 42 0.65 -1.12 26.17
N THR A 43 -0.30 -0.23 25.88
CA THR A 43 -1.25 0.23 26.92
C THR A 43 -2.43 -0.74 27.09
N LYS A 44 -2.35 -1.60 28.11
CA LYS A 44 -3.39 -2.59 28.45
C LYS A 44 -4.76 -1.97 28.77
N ASN A 45 -4.79 -0.77 29.35
CA ASN A 45 -6.02 -0.03 29.67
C ASN A 45 -6.72 0.59 28.45
N LEU A 46 -6.04 0.61 27.29
CA LEU A 46 -6.58 1.13 26.03
C LEU A 46 -7.04 -0.01 25.11
N ARG A 47 -7.25 -1.26 25.57
CA ARG A 47 -7.78 -2.35 24.71
C ARG A 47 -9.29 -2.28 24.43
N SER A 48 -9.79 -1.07 24.15
CA SER A 48 -11.11 -0.87 23.54
C SER A 48 -11.02 -1.21 22.05
N THR A 49 -12.12 -1.70 21.46
CA THR A 49 -12.23 -1.97 20.02
C THR A 49 -11.82 -0.76 19.17
N CYS A 50 -12.09 0.46 19.66
CA CYS A 50 -11.70 1.71 19.00
C CYS A 50 -10.17 1.87 18.88
N ASN A 51 -9.42 1.52 19.92
CA ASN A 51 -7.96 1.65 19.90
C ASN A 51 -7.28 0.54 19.09
N ILE A 52 -7.91 -0.63 18.98
CA ILE A 52 -7.46 -1.67 18.04
C ILE A 52 -7.60 -1.16 16.60
N LEU A 53 -8.72 -0.47 16.29
CA LEU A 53 -8.93 0.14 14.98
C LEU A 53 -7.87 1.18 14.66
N ILE A 54 -7.54 2.06 15.61
CA ILE A 54 -6.49 3.09 15.47
C ILE A 54 -5.13 2.43 15.23
N GLY A 55 -4.80 1.36 15.97
CA GLY A 55 -3.59 0.58 15.76
C GLY A 55 -3.52 -0.06 14.37
N CYS A 56 -4.63 -0.63 13.88
CA CYS A 56 -4.71 -1.18 12.52
C CYS A 56 -4.52 -0.09 11.46
N CYS A 57 -5.19 1.06 11.57
CA CYS A 57 -5.00 2.17 10.65
C CYS A 57 -3.54 2.64 10.62
N ALA A 58 -2.92 2.80 11.80
CA ALA A 58 -1.51 3.17 11.89
C ALA A 58 -0.58 2.14 11.22
N LEU A 59 -0.83 0.84 11.42
CA LEU A 59 -0.07 -0.21 10.73
C LEU A 59 -0.22 -0.13 9.21
N PHE A 60 -1.41 0.16 8.69
CA PHE A 60 -1.64 0.25 7.25
C PHE A 60 -1.03 1.51 6.64
N ASP A 61 -1.10 2.63 7.35
CA ASP A 61 -0.41 3.84 6.94
C ASP A 61 1.10 3.60 6.88
N MET A 62 1.68 2.83 7.81
CA MET A 62 3.09 2.44 7.70
C MET A 62 3.37 1.64 6.41
N CYS A 63 2.54 0.64 6.07
CA CYS A 63 2.72 -0.14 4.84
C CYS A 63 2.63 0.73 3.57
N LEU A 64 1.69 1.68 3.52
CA LEU A 64 1.56 2.60 2.40
C LEU A 64 2.77 3.53 2.28
N ASN A 65 3.20 4.12 3.39
CA ASN A 65 4.36 5.04 3.40
C ASN A 65 5.68 4.32 3.10
N ILE A 66 5.82 3.02 3.41
CA ILE A 66 6.98 2.22 2.96
C ILE A 66 7.00 2.09 1.43
N GLY A 67 5.83 1.93 0.79
CA GLY A 67 5.73 1.87 -0.67
C GLY A 67 6.24 3.13 -1.36
N GLU A 68 5.93 4.30 -0.81
CA GLU A 68 6.46 5.59 -1.28
C GLU A 68 7.99 5.69 -1.12
N LEU A 69 8.56 5.11 -0.07
CA LEU A 69 10.02 5.10 0.14
C LEU A 69 10.76 4.16 -0.82
N VAL A 70 10.10 3.13 -1.37
CA VAL A 70 10.70 2.22 -2.36
C VAL A 70 11.01 2.92 -3.69
N GLN A 71 10.30 4.00 -4.00
CA GLN A 71 10.55 4.81 -5.20
C GLN A 71 11.68 5.85 -4.99
N PHE A 72 12.10 6.11 -3.75
CA PHE A 72 13.16 7.07 -3.42
C PHE A 72 14.53 6.75 -4.08
N PRO A 73 14.99 5.49 -4.12
CA PRO A 73 16.20 5.12 -4.86
C PRO A 73 16.09 5.37 -6.37
N GLN A 74 14.89 5.31 -6.96
CA GLN A 74 14.75 5.53 -8.41
C GLN A 74 15.06 6.97 -8.80
N VAL A 75 14.65 7.93 -7.98
CA VAL A 75 14.90 9.36 -8.18
C VAL A 75 16.38 9.71 -7.98
N LEU A 76 17.08 8.99 -7.10
CA LEU A 76 18.50 9.20 -6.80
C LEU A 76 19.44 8.50 -7.78
N PHE A 77 19.13 7.28 -8.19
CA PHE A 77 20.02 6.42 -8.99
C PHE A 77 19.63 6.32 -10.46
N GLN A 78 18.65 7.11 -10.93
CA GLN A 78 18.17 7.09 -12.32
C GLN A 78 17.79 5.67 -12.82
N PHE A 79 17.17 4.86 -11.96
CA PHE A 79 16.69 3.54 -12.37
C PHE A 79 15.41 3.68 -13.19
N TYR A 80 15.47 3.23 -14.44
CA TYR A 80 14.33 3.21 -15.35
C TYR A 80 13.45 2.01 -15.06
N ILE A 81 12.23 2.24 -14.60
CA ILE A 81 11.15 1.24 -14.59
C ILE A 81 10.24 1.55 -15.78
N ASP A 82 9.84 0.51 -16.50
CA ASP A 82 8.86 0.65 -17.58
C ASP A 82 7.56 1.26 -17.04
N SER A 83 7.06 2.27 -17.75
CA SER A 83 5.78 2.95 -17.51
C SER A 83 4.63 1.99 -17.17
N TYR A 84 4.59 0.82 -17.82
CA TYR A 84 3.57 -0.19 -17.58
C TYR A 84 3.68 -0.84 -16.20
N VAL A 85 4.90 -1.21 -15.79
CA VAL A 85 5.18 -1.83 -14.48
C VAL A 85 4.91 -0.84 -13.36
N CYS A 86 5.32 0.42 -13.55
CA CYS A 86 5.05 1.50 -12.60
C CYS A 86 3.55 1.71 -12.39
N SER A 87 2.78 1.84 -13.49
CA SER A 87 1.32 1.99 -13.41
C SER A 87 0.65 0.79 -12.73
N ALA A 88 1.09 -0.43 -13.03
CA ALA A 88 0.54 -1.65 -12.41
C ALA A 88 0.79 -1.68 -10.89
N ILE A 89 1.99 -1.31 -10.44
CA ILE A 89 2.32 -1.23 -9.01
C ILE A 89 1.48 -0.14 -8.33
N GLN A 90 1.31 1.03 -8.97
CA GLN A 90 0.51 2.12 -8.41
C GLN A 90 -0.97 1.77 -8.28
N VAL A 91 -1.56 1.13 -9.30
CA VAL A 91 -2.94 0.59 -9.23
C VAL A 91 -3.05 -0.44 -8.12
N HIS A 92 -2.04 -1.30 -7.96
CA HIS A 92 -2.03 -2.31 -6.90
C HIS A 92 -2.01 -1.70 -5.50
N LEU A 93 -1.12 -0.74 -5.26
CA LEU A 93 -1.02 0.00 -3.99
C LEU A 93 -2.30 0.77 -3.68
N THR A 94 -2.91 1.39 -4.70
CA THR A 94 -4.21 2.06 -4.56
C THR A 94 -5.32 1.07 -4.18
N GLY A 95 -5.35 -0.11 -4.80
CA GLY A 95 -6.30 -1.17 -4.46
C GLY A 95 -6.14 -1.68 -3.02
N ILE A 96 -4.90 -1.82 -2.56
CA ILE A 96 -4.60 -2.16 -1.16
C ILE A 96 -5.10 -1.04 -0.23
N ALA A 97 -4.84 0.23 -0.54
CA ALA A 97 -5.31 1.36 0.27
C ALA A 97 -6.85 1.40 0.40
N ILE A 98 -7.57 1.15 -0.71
CA ILE A 98 -9.03 1.07 -0.73
C ILE A 98 -9.51 -0.10 0.15
N TYR A 99 -8.92 -1.28 0.01
CA TYR A 99 -9.26 -2.44 0.84
C TYR A 99 -8.99 -2.17 2.33
N CYS A 100 -7.84 -1.57 2.64
CA CYS A 100 -7.41 -1.23 4.00
C CYS A 100 -8.31 -0.16 4.64
N SER A 101 -8.86 0.79 3.89
CA SER A 101 -9.82 1.79 4.39
C SER A 101 -11.26 1.27 4.47
N TYR A 102 -11.63 0.33 3.59
CA TYR A 102 -12.94 -0.33 3.62
C TYR A 102 -13.14 -1.24 4.84
N THR A 103 -12.07 -1.90 5.28
CA THR A 103 -12.07 -2.78 6.46
C THR A 103 -12.51 -2.06 7.75
N PRO A 104 -11.92 -0.93 8.17
CA PRO A 104 -12.36 -0.19 9.34
C PRO A 104 -13.75 0.44 9.15
N TYR A 105 -14.12 0.83 7.93
CA TYR A 105 -15.49 1.26 7.63
C TYR A 105 -16.52 0.16 7.94
N LEU A 106 -16.25 -1.09 7.53
CA LEU A 106 -17.11 -2.23 7.86
C LEU A 106 -17.16 -2.48 9.37
N MET A 107 -16.01 -2.41 10.05
CA MET A 107 -15.93 -2.56 11.51
C MET A 107 -16.77 -1.51 12.24
N TYR A 108 -16.75 -0.25 11.78
CA TYR A 108 -17.53 0.85 12.36
C TYR A 108 -19.03 0.69 12.09
N LYS A 109 -19.41 0.45 10.83
CA LYS A 109 -20.82 0.39 10.41
C LYS A 109 -21.58 -0.78 11.01
N TYR A 110 -20.94 -1.94 11.12
CA TYR A 110 -21.57 -3.17 11.61
C TYR A 110 -21.11 -3.50 13.04
N PHE A 111 -20.68 -2.51 13.83
CA PHE A 111 -20.23 -2.76 15.19
C PHE A 111 -21.39 -3.24 16.09
N ILE A 112 -21.25 -4.43 16.67
CA ILE A 112 -22.16 -4.97 17.69
C ILE A 112 -21.33 -5.51 18.85
N HIS A 113 -21.73 -5.17 20.08
CA HIS A 113 -21.13 -5.72 21.28
C HIS A 113 -21.55 -7.19 21.45
N GLN A 114 -20.58 -8.09 21.36
CA GLN A 114 -20.80 -9.52 21.57
C GLN A 114 -19.55 -10.19 22.15
N PRO A 115 -19.71 -11.21 23.03
CA PRO A 115 -18.60 -11.98 23.53
C PRO A 115 -18.08 -12.91 22.42
N VAL A 116 -16.87 -12.63 21.91
CA VAL A 116 -16.23 -13.43 20.86
C VAL A 116 -14.78 -13.76 21.23
N ILE A 117 -14.28 -14.87 20.70
CA ILE A 117 -12.85 -15.21 20.78
C ILE A 117 -12.07 -14.21 19.93
N CYS A 118 -11.10 -13.52 20.52
CA CYS A 118 -10.30 -12.50 19.85
C CYS A 118 -9.57 -13.05 18.61
N THR A 119 -10.16 -12.86 17.43
CA THR A 119 -9.56 -13.14 16.13
C THR A 119 -9.80 -11.96 15.19
N VAL A 120 -9.00 -11.82 14.14
CA VAL A 120 -9.19 -10.72 13.17
C VAL A 120 -10.56 -10.84 12.50
N THR A 121 -11.00 -12.06 12.23
CA THR A 121 -12.30 -12.34 11.59
C THR A 121 -13.47 -12.16 12.54
N SER A 122 -13.29 -12.31 13.86
CA SER A 122 -14.42 -12.22 14.81
C SER A 122 -15.03 -10.83 14.93
N VAL A 123 -14.36 -9.79 14.41
CA VAL A 123 -14.94 -8.44 14.36
C VAL A 123 -16.06 -8.36 13.30
N PHE A 124 -15.96 -9.18 12.26
CA PHE A 124 -16.95 -9.24 11.19
C PHE A 124 -17.96 -10.36 11.44
N HIS A 125 -19.24 -10.03 11.33
CA HIS A 125 -20.35 -10.94 11.60
C HIS A 125 -21.53 -10.59 10.71
N GLY A 126 -22.41 -11.57 10.47
CA GLY A 126 -23.51 -11.42 9.51
C GLY A 126 -23.02 -10.95 8.14
N ASP A 127 -23.69 -9.95 7.58
CA ASP A 127 -23.38 -9.37 6.27
C ASP A 127 -21.97 -8.77 6.20
N ALA A 128 -21.44 -8.24 7.32
CA ALA A 128 -20.10 -7.65 7.36
C ALA A 128 -19.01 -8.70 7.10
N ALA A 129 -19.20 -9.94 7.58
CA ALA A 129 -18.26 -11.03 7.33
C ALA A 129 -18.21 -11.41 5.86
N GLN A 130 -19.38 -11.45 5.21
CA GLN A 130 -19.48 -11.75 3.78
C GLN A 130 -18.88 -10.61 2.93
N LEU A 131 -19.21 -9.35 3.24
CA LEU A 131 -18.65 -8.18 2.55
C LEU A 131 -17.13 -8.08 2.71
N TRP A 132 -16.60 -8.33 3.90
CA TRP A 132 -15.17 -8.38 4.16
C TRP A 132 -14.50 -9.52 3.38
N SER A 133 -15.12 -10.71 3.35
CA SER A 133 -14.63 -11.86 2.58
C SER A 133 -14.57 -11.56 1.08
N TYR A 134 -15.56 -10.87 0.51
CA TYR A 134 -15.50 -10.45 -0.88
C TYR A 134 -14.40 -9.42 -1.13
N ALA A 135 -14.22 -8.46 -0.22
CA ALA A 135 -13.18 -7.45 -0.34
C ALA A 135 -11.76 -8.07 -0.28
N VAL A 136 -11.51 -8.99 0.66
CA VAL A 136 -10.18 -9.63 0.79
C VAL A 136 -9.87 -10.53 -0.40
N ASN A 137 -10.85 -11.28 -0.91
CA ASN A 137 -10.67 -12.11 -2.09
C ASN A 137 -10.41 -11.25 -3.34
N SER A 138 -11.11 -10.12 -3.47
CA SER A 138 -10.90 -9.17 -4.58
C SER A 138 -9.51 -8.55 -4.52
N ALA A 139 -9.06 -8.13 -3.34
CA ALA A 139 -7.72 -7.59 -3.14
C ALA A 139 -6.64 -8.64 -3.48
N ASN A 140 -6.79 -9.89 -3.00
CA ASN A 140 -5.86 -10.97 -3.30
C ASN A 140 -5.81 -11.31 -4.80
N LEU A 141 -6.96 -11.33 -5.47
CA LEU A 141 -7.03 -11.57 -6.91
C LEU A 141 -6.32 -10.44 -7.70
N LEU A 142 -6.54 -9.18 -7.30
CA LEU A 142 -5.85 -8.04 -7.89
C LEU A 142 -4.32 -8.16 -7.72
N SER A 143 -3.85 -8.52 -6.52
CA SER A 143 -2.42 -8.77 -6.26
C SER A 143 -1.87 -9.84 -7.20
N LEU A 144 -2.56 -10.97 -7.33
CA LEU A 144 -2.14 -12.08 -8.18
C LEU A 144 -1.99 -11.63 -9.65
N ILE A 145 -2.95 -10.87 -10.17
CA ILE A 145 -2.90 -10.36 -11.55
C ILE A 145 -1.68 -9.45 -11.73
N VAL A 146 -1.44 -8.52 -10.81
CA VAL A 146 -0.30 -7.59 -10.89
C VAL A 146 1.02 -8.34 -10.84
N TYR A 147 1.15 -9.35 -9.97
CA TYR A 147 2.35 -10.18 -9.90
C TYR A 147 2.60 -10.97 -11.19
N ILE A 148 1.55 -11.57 -11.77
CA ILE A 148 1.66 -12.29 -13.04
C ILE A 148 2.10 -11.33 -14.16
N LEU A 149 1.51 -10.13 -14.24
CA LEU A 149 1.86 -9.13 -15.24
C LEU A 149 3.30 -8.64 -15.08
N GLY A 150 3.72 -8.36 -13.85
CA GLY A 150 5.09 -7.98 -13.54
C GLY A 150 6.09 -9.07 -13.93
N TRP A 151 5.79 -10.33 -13.58
CA TRP A 151 6.60 -11.47 -13.98
C TRP A 151 6.73 -11.62 -15.51
N LEU A 152 5.62 -11.50 -16.23
CA LEU A 152 5.62 -11.57 -17.70
C LEU A 152 6.40 -10.43 -18.33
N ALA A 153 6.34 -9.22 -17.78
CA ALA A 153 7.10 -8.06 -18.25
C ALA A 153 8.61 -8.29 -18.08
N ILE A 154 9.05 -8.73 -16.90
CA ILE A 154 10.46 -9.06 -16.61
C ILE A 154 10.96 -10.18 -17.54
N ARG A 155 10.16 -11.23 -17.74
CA ARG A 155 10.55 -12.35 -18.62
C ARG A 155 10.75 -11.90 -20.08
N ARG A 156 9.90 -10.99 -20.57
CA ARG A 156 10.03 -10.42 -21.92
C ARG A 156 11.30 -9.59 -22.07
N SER A 157 11.68 -8.79 -21.06
CA SER A 157 12.89 -7.97 -21.14
C SER A 157 14.15 -8.84 -21.26
N GLN A 158 14.23 -9.93 -20.49
CA GLN A 158 15.37 -10.85 -20.52
C GLN A 158 15.53 -11.57 -21.87
N THR A 159 14.43 -11.91 -22.55
CA THR A 159 14.51 -12.59 -23.85
C THR A 159 15.01 -11.65 -24.95
N GLY A 160 14.66 -10.35 -24.89
CA GLY A 160 15.09 -9.36 -25.89
C GLY A 160 16.54 -8.87 -25.74
N GLU A 161 17.23 -9.19 -24.65
CA GLU A 161 18.67 -8.99 -24.49
C GLU A 161 19.46 -10.14 -25.11
N SER A 162 19.00 -11.38 -24.95
CA SER A 162 19.67 -12.57 -25.50
C SER A 162 19.72 -12.63 -27.04
N GLU A 163 18.85 -11.91 -27.76
CA GLU A 163 18.87 -11.82 -29.22
C GLU A 163 19.81 -10.73 -29.75
N ARG A 164 20.35 -9.88 -28.86
CA ARG A 164 21.26 -8.77 -29.22
C ARG A 164 22.74 -9.07 -28.98
N GLU A 165 23.05 -10.20 -28.33
CA GLU A 165 24.41 -10.75 -28.19
C GLU A 165 24.70 -11.77 -29.30
#